data_AF-A0A382Z4R8-F1
#
_entry.id   AF-A0A382Z4R8-F1
#
_cell.length_a   1.000
_cell.length_b   1.000
_cell.length_c   1.000
_cell.angle_alpha   90.00
_cell.angle_beta   90.00
_cell.angle_gamma   90.00
#
_symmetry.space_group_name_H-M   'P 1'
#
loop_
_entity.id
_entity.type
_entity.pdbx_description
1 polymer ?
#
loop_
_entity_poly.entity_id
_entity_poly.type
_entity_poly.pdbx_seq_one_letter_code
_entity_poly.pdbx_strand_id
1 'polypeptide(L)' 'MKILPFLSLLLVTSFVQAKGTLEVYWVDVEGGAATLVVTPAGESLLVDTGNPGTRDAGRIHQVATKVAGIKKIDHL' A
#
# COMPACT_ATOMS: atom_id res chain seq x y z
N MET A 1 -53.22 -10.27 26.23
CA MET A 1 -51.86 -9.71 26.42
C MET A 1 -50.85 -10.64 25.76
N LYS A 2 -50.36 -10.32 24.57
CA LYS A 2 -49.19 -10.97 23.94
C LYS A 2 -48.43 -9.87 23.21
N ILE A 3 -47.49 -9.26 23.93
CA ILE A 3 -46.60 -8.22 23.41
C ILE A 3 -45.34 -8.96 22.97
N LEU A 4 -45.14 -9.07 21.65
CA LEU A 4 -43.96 -9.69 21.06
C LEU A 4 -42.83 -8.64 21.07
N PRO A 5 -41.65 -8.88 21.69
CA PRO A 5 -40.56 -7.95 21.53
C PRO A 5 -39.85 -8.26 20.21
N PHE A 6 -39.95 -7.32 19.28
CA PHE A 6 -39.11 -7.23 18.10
C PHE A 6 -37.65 -7.12 18.56
N LEU A 7 -36.88 -8.18 18.40
CA LEU A 7 -35.45 -8.18 18.66
C LEU A 7 -34.77 -7.46 17.48
N SER A 8 -34.51 -6.16 17.64
CA SER A 8 -33.74 -5.37 16.68
C SER A 8 -32.28 -5.81 16.71
N LEU A 9 -31.82 -6.47 15.64
CA LEU A 9 -30.43 -6.83 15.45
C LEU A 9 -29.65 -5.58 15.00
N LEU A 10 -28.91 -4.97 15.92
CA LEU A 10 -28.08 -3.81 15.62
C LEU A 10 -26.81 -4.28 14.89
N LEU A 11 -26.78 -4.09 13.57
CA LEU A 11 -25.60 -4.37 12.74
C LEU A 11 -24.55 -3.28 12.98
N VAL A 12 -23.57 -3.54 13.85
CA VAL A 12 -22.43 -2.65 14.04
C VAL A 12 -21.44 -2.89 12.90
N THR A 13 -21.45 -2.02 11.90
CA THR A 13 -20.42 -2.01 10.86
C THR A 13 -19.14 -1.39 11.43
N SER A 14 -18.15 -2.22 11.74
CA SER A 14 -16.82 -1.71 12.07
C SER A 14 -16.14 -1.18 10.80
N PHE A 15 -15.99 0.14 10.70
CA PHE A 15 -15.09 0.73 9.71
C PHE A 15 -13.66 0.37 10.11
N VAL A 16 -13.04 -0.56 9.36
CA VAL A 16 -11.61 -0.83 9.50
C VAL A 16 -10.88 0.37 8.92
N GLN A 17 -10.50 1.31 9.79
CA GLN A 17 -9.59 2.36 9.41
C GLN A 17 -8.21 1.73 9.24
N ALA A 18 -7.69 1.79 8.01
CA ALA A 18 -6.35 1.33 7.70
C ALA A 18 -5.35 2.04 8.63
N LYS A 19 -4.55 1.26 9.35
CA LYS A 19 -3.53 1.79 10.26
C LYS A 19 -2.30 2.17 9.43
N GLY A 20 -2.03 3.46 9.27
CA GLY A 20 -0.84 3.94 8.57
C GLY A 20 -1.06 5.27 7.86
N THR A 21 -0.04 5.72 7.13
CA THR A 21 -0.09 6.87 6.23
C THR A 21 0.00 6.38 4.79
N LEU A 22 -0.42 7.22 3.83
CA LEU A 22 -0.03 7.02 2.44
C LEU A 22 1.45 7.40 2.34
N GLU A 23 2.29 6.44 1.98
CA GLU A 23 3.72 6.65 1.81
C GLU A 23 4.04 6.74 0.32
N VAL A 24 4.79 7.78 -0.06
CA VAL A 24 5.21 8.03 -1.44
C VAL A 24 6.71 8.20 -1.45
N TYR A 25 7.40 7.34 -2.18
CA TYR A 25 8.85 7.35 -2.29
C TYR A 25 9.24 7.67 -3.73
N TRP A 26 9.95 8.77 -3.90
CA TRP A 26 10.65 9.06 -5.14
C TRP A 26 12.02 8.37 -5.09
N VAL A 27 12.17 7.31 -5.87
CA VAL A 27 13.37 6.47 -5.82
C VAL A 27 14.49 7.15 -6.61
N ASP A 28 15.70 7.15 -6.03
CA ASP A 28 16.93 7.60 -6.71
C ASP A 28 17.29 6.63 -7.85
N VAL A 29 16.74 6.87 -9.04
CA VAL A 29 17.10 6.24 -10.31
C VAL A 29 17.97 7.19 -11.15
N GLU A 30 18.86 6.65 -11.97
CA GLU A 30 19.83 7.46 -12.74
C GLU A 30 19.23 8.06 -14.02
N GLY A 31 18.09 7.56 -14.48
CA GLY A 31 17.36 8.11 -15.61
C GLY A 31 15.88 7.79 -15.55
N GLY A 32 15.05 8.64 -16.18
CA GLY A 32 13.60 8.51 -16.11
C GLY A 32 13.04 8.79 -14.72
N ALA A 33 12.13 7.93 -14.25
CA ALA A 33 11.50 8.01 -12.93
C ALA A 33 11.30 6.61 -12.33
N ALA A 34 11.10 6.58 -11.02
CA ALA A 34 10.55 5.43 -10.30
C ALA A 34 9.88 5.92 -9.03
N THR A 35 8.56 5.77 -8.94
CA THR A 35 7.76 6.18 -7.79
C THR A 35 7.11 4.98 -7.15
N LEU A 36 7.43 4.70 -5.89
CA LEU A 36 6.75 3.68 -5.09
C LEU A 36 5.70 4.35 -4.21
N VAL A 37 4.46 3.89 -4.31
CA VAL A 37 3.36 4.29 -3.44
C VAL A 37 2.97 3.09 -2.58
N VAL A 38 2.82 3.29 -1.28
CA VAL A 38 2.30 2.31 -0.34
C VAL A 38 1.09 2.90 0.38
N THR A 39 -0.06 2.26 0.23
CA THR A 39 -1.31 2.72 0.85
C THR A 39 -1.32 2.40 2.36
N PRO A 40 -2.15 3.08 3.16
CA PRO A 40 -2.36 2.70 4.56
C PRO A 40 -2.82 1.25 4.76
N ALA A 41 -3.40 0.62 3.72
CA ALA A 41 -3.81 -0.79 3.75
C ALA A 41 -2.66 -1.77 3.44
N GLY A 42 -1.47 -1.27 3.12
CA GLY A 42 -0.28 -2.05 2.77
C GLY A 42 -0.21 -2.49 1.31
N GLU A 43 -1.15 -2.04 0.47
CA GLU A 43 -1.09 -2.26 -0.99
C GLU A 43 -0.07 -1.32 -1.63
N SER A 44 0.62 -1.81 -2.66
CA SER A 44 1.75 -1.11 -3.28
C SER A 44 1.61 -0.96 -4.80
N LEU A 45 1.96 0.23 -5.30
CA LEU A 45 2.01 0.56 -6.72
C LEU A 45 3.39 1.14 -7.04
N LEU A 46 4.06 0.58 -8.04
CA LEU A 46 5.27 1.15 -8.62
C LEU A 46 4.94 1.77 -9.97
N VAL A 47 5.26 3.05 -10.17
CA VAL A 47 5.12 3.75 -11.46
C VAL A 47 6.51 4.02 -12.02
N ASP A 48 6.73 3.62 -13.27
CA ASP A 48 8.03 3.59 -13.96
C ASP A 48 9.11 2.78 -13.23
N THR A 49 10.23 2.51 -13.90
CA THR A 49 11.29 1.62 -13.38
C THR A 49 12.71 2.08 -13.68
N GLY A 50 12.91 3.37 -13.99
CA GLY A 50 14.21 3.91 -14.37
C GLY A 50 14.82 3.24 -15.61
N ASN A 51 16.15 3.18 -15.67
CA ASN A 51 16.90 2.60 -16.78
C ASN A 51 16.99 1.06 -16.72
N PRO A 52 17.10 0.37 -17.87
CA PRO A 52 17.40 -1.06 -17.92
C PRO A 52 18.73 -1.41 -17.25
N GLY A 53 18.79 -2.58 -16.63
CA GLY A 53 19.98 -3.08 -15.93
C GLY A 53 19.71 -3.30 -14.45
N THR A 54 20.77 -3.40 -13.64
CA THR A 54 20.64 -3.81 -12.23
C THR A 54 20.65 -2.65 -11.24
N ARG A 55 21.23 -1.49 -11.60
CA ARG A 55 21.41 -0.36 -10.67
C ARG A 55 20.07 0.21 -10.21
N ASP A 56 19.21 0.61 -11.13
CA ASP A 56 17.91 1.22 -10.81
C ASP A 56 16.94 0.21 -10.20
N ALA A 57 16.87 -1.00 -10.74
CA ALA A 57 16.11 -2.10 -10.14
C ALA A 57 16.59 -2.42 -8.70
N GLY A 58 17.90 -2.34 -8.45
CA GLY A 58 18.49 -2.51 -7.12
C GLY A 58 18.09 -1.40 -6.14
N ARG A 59 18.04 -0.14 -6.60
CA ARG A 59 17.58 1.00 -5.80
C ARG A 59 16.10 0.88 -5.44
N ILE A 60 15.27 0.53 -6.42
CA ILE A 60 13.83 0.27 -6.20
C ILE A 60 13.65 -0.86 -5.18
N HIS A 61 14.37 -1.98 -5.33
CA HIS A 61 14.32 -3.10 -4.39
C HIS A 61 14.77 -2.69 -2.98
N GLN A 62 15.82 -1.89 -2.85
CA GLN A 62 16.30 -1.39 -1.57
C GLN A 62 15.24 -0.52 -0.89
N VAL A 63 14.60 0.41 -1.60
CA VAL A 63 13.52 1.24 -1.05
C VAL A 63 12.34 0.37 -0.64
N ALA A 64 11.86 -0.50 -1.53
CA ALA A 64 10.72 -1.39 -1.25
C ALA A 64 10.95 -2.25 0.00
N THR A 65 12.13 -2.87 0.13
CA THR A 65 12.37 -3.83 1.21
C THR A 65 12.93 -3.23 2.50
N LYS A 66 13.74 -2.17 2.42
CA LYS A 66 14.47 -1.62 3.58
C LYS A 66 13.87 -0.31 4.11
N VAL A 67 13.21 0.46 3.25
CA VAL A 67 12.58 1.73 3.64
C VAL A 67 11.08 1.51 3.86
N ALA A 68 10.39 1.01 2.85
CA ALA A 68 8.94 0.76 2.90
C ALA A 68 8.57 -0.56 3.61
N GLY A 69 9.51 -1.51 3.72
CA GLY A 69 9.28 -2.78 4.41
C GLY A 69 8.26 -3.72 3.73
N ILE A 70 7.96 -3.51 2.45
CA ILE A 70 7.05 -4.35 1.67
C ILE A 70 7.76 -5.58 1.11
N LYS A 71 7.01 -6.68 1.00
CA LYS A 71 7.53 -7.99 0.53
C LYS A 71 7.27 -8.26 -0.96
N LYS A 72 6.35 -7.48 -1.55
CA LYS A 72 5.96 -7.55 -2.95
C LYS A 72 5.49 -6.17 -3.39
N ILE A 73 5.57 -5.94 -4.70
CA ILE A 73 4.89 -4.84 -5.37
C ILE A 73 3.61 -5.42 -5.96
N ASP A 74 2.44 -4.88 -5.60
CA ASP A 74 1.14 -5.42 -6.03
C ASP A 74 0.82 -5.03 -7.47
N HIS A 75 1.18 -3.80 -7.86
CA HIS A 75 0.93 -3.24 -9.19
C HIS A 75 2.16 -2.55 -9.74
N LEU A 76 2.38 -2.70 -11.04
CA LEU A 76 3.46 -2.10 -11.82
C LEU A 76 2.90 -1.44 -13.07
#